data_AF-A0A349Y3K8-F1
#
_entry.id   AF-A0A349Y3K8-F1
#
_cell.length_a   1.000
_cell.length_b   1.000
_cell.length_c   1.000
_cell.angle_alpha   90.00
_cell.angle_beta   90.00
_cell.angle_gamma   90.00
#
_symmetry.space_group_name_H-M   'P 1'
#
loop_
_entity.id
_entity.type
_entity.pdbx_description
1 polymer ?
#
loop_
_entity_poly.entity_id
_entity_poly.type
_entity_poly.pdbx_seq_one_letter_code
_entity_poly.pdbx_strand_id
1 'polypeptide(L)'
;MALGTIGSGLDIPSLVSQLVAKEREPREKQINTAGVAASAKLSALGTIKSGMTGLQTALTALTKGMATPGLKTSTPTESNFTAALDTSTTAGKAAAGSHQVEVKSLAQNQKLSSKAYEKEAVVGDGTLTIGYGDKSVSVTIEAGATLAKIAAEINSAAASKGVTA
;
A
#
# COMPACT_ATOMS: atom_id res chain seq x y z
N MET A 1 20.55 43.52 78.58
CA MET A 1 21.32 42.49 77.84
C MET A 1 21.30 42.87 76.36
N ALA A 2 22.48 43.08 75.78
CA ALA A 2 22.82 43.36 74.37
C ALA A 2 21.99 44.47 73.67
N LEU A 3 22.48 45.67 73.33
CA LEU A 3 23.76 46.04 72.70
C LEU A 3 24.28 44.99 71.72
N GLY A 4 23.64 44.94 70.56
CA GLY A 4 24.09 44.23 69.37
C GLY A 4 24.04 45.17 68.15
N THR A 5 25.10 45.97 68.01
CA THR A 5 25.69 46.46 66.75
C THR A 5 24.79 47.14 65.71
N ILE A 6 24.88 48.48 65.69
CA ILE A 6 24.57 49.40 64.57
C ILE A 6 25.63 49.33 63.44
N GLY A 7 26.44 48.27 63.35
CA GLY A 7 27.54 48.21 62.39
C GLY A 7 27.94 46.80 61.99
N SER A 8 27.19 46.19 61.07
CA SER A 8 27.69 45.14 60.17
C SER A 8 26.59 44.70 59.19
N GLY A 9 26.67 45.17 57.95
CA GLY A 9 26.06 44.45 56.82
C GLY A 9 24.58 44.71 56.53
N LEU A 10 24.05 45.91 56.81
CA LEU A 10 22.92 46.38 55.99
C LEU A 10 23.47 46.61 54.58
N ASP A 11 23.39 45.56 53.77
CA ASP A 11 23.59 45.64 52.33
C ASP A 11 22.41 46.47 51.79
N ILE A 12 22.54 47.79 51.85
CA ILE A 12 21.59 48.77 51.30
C ILE A 12 21.30 48.44 49.82
N PRO A 13 22.28 48.02 48.99
CA PRO A 13 21.99 47.44 47.68
C PRO A 13 21.00 46.26 47.74
N SER A 14 21.16 45.31 48.67
CA SER A 14 20.21 44.22 48.85
C SER A 14 18.82 44.68 49.33
N LEU A 15 18.74 45.68 50.21
CA LEU A 15 17.46 46.19 50.72
C LEU A 15 16.70 46.94 49.63
N VAL A 16 17.39 47.77 48.84
CA VAL A 16 16.83 48.47 47.68
C VAL A 16 16.44 47.46 46.60
N SER A 17 17.27 46.45 46.36
CA SER A 17 16.95 45.34 45.44
C SER A 17 15.70 44.57 45.90
N GLN A 18 15.57 44.28 47.20
CA GLN A 18 14.39 43.64 47.78
C GLN A 18 13.13 44.52 47.68
N LEU A 19 13.25 45.83 47.93
CA LEU A 19 12.13 46.76 47.82
C LEU A 19 11.66 46.89 46.36
N VAL A 20 12.61 47.07 45.43
CA VAL A 20 12.32 47.13 43.99
C VAL A 20 11.77 45.79 43.49
N ALA A 21 12.30 44.66 43.94
CA ALA A 21 11.76 43.35 43.60
C ALA A 21 10.32 43.18 44.12
N LYS A 22 10.04 43.61 45.35
CA LYS A 22 8.69 43.58 45.94
C LYS A 22 7.72 44.51 45.21
N GLU A 23 8.20 45.64 44.71
CA GLU A 23 7.40 46.60 43.95
C GLU A 23 7.17 46.17 42.48
N ARG A 24 8.09 45.38 41.92
CA ARG A 24 7.93 44.73 40.59
C ARG A 24 7.03 43.49 40.66
N GLU A 25 7.03 42.77 41.78
CA GLU A 25 6.25 41.54 42.02
C GLU A 25 4.78 41.62 41.56
N PRO A 26 3.99 42.68 41.86
CA PRO A 26 2.59 42.75 41.42
C PRO A 26 2.43 42.91 39.90
N ARG A 27 3.29 43.69 39.22
CA ARG A 27 3.24 43.81 37.75
C ARG A 27 3.67 42.51 37.07
N GLU A 28 4.75 41.89 37.55
CA GLU A 28 5.22 40.61 37.01
C GLU A 28 4.18 39.52 37.22
N LYS A 29 3.50 39.49 38.38
CA LYS A 29 2.37 38.59 38.61
C LYS A 29 1.23 38.83 37.63
N GLN A 30 0.81 40.08 37.39
CA GLN A 30 -0.24 40.38 36.42
C GLN A 30 0.12 39.92 35.00
N ILE A 31 1.36 40.20 34.55
CA ILE A 31 1.86 39.79 33.23
C ILE A 31 1.93 38.26 33.14
N ASN A 32 2.46 37.58 34.16
CA ASN A 32 2.52 36.12 34.18
C ASN A 32 1.13 35.49 34.17
N THR A 33 0.18 35.99 34.97
CA THR A 33 -1.20 35.51 34.96
C THR A 33 -1.86 35.71 33.60
N ALA A 34 -1.66 36.87 32.97
CA ALA A 34 -2.17 37.13 31.62
C ALA A 34 -1.52 36.19 30.58
N GLY A 35 -0.21 35.96 30.67
CA GLY A 35 0.53 35.04 29.79
C GLY A 35 0.09 33.59 29.93
N VAL A 36 -0.11 33.12 31.16
CA VAL A 36 -0.67 31.78 31.44
C VAL A 36 -2.09 31.65 30.90
N ALA A 37 -2.95 32.65 31.10
CA ALA A 37 -4.31 32.64 30.57
C ALA A 37 -4.34 32.64 29.03
N ALA A 38 -3.47 33.42 28.39
CA ALA A 38 -3.33 33.45 26.93
C ALA A 38 -2.83 32.10 26.39
N SER A 39 -1.84 31.50 27.04
CA SER A 39 -1.28 30.20 26.66
C SER A 39 -2.31 29.07 26.81
N ALA A 40 -3.09 29.08 27.90
CA ALA A 40 -4.18 28.14 28.12
C ALA A 40 -5.28 28.27 27.04
N LYS A 41 -5.65 29.50 26.66
CA LYS A 41 -6.59 29.76 25.55
C LYS A 41 -6.04 29.28 24.21
N LEU A 42 -4.75 29.50 23.94
CA LEU A 42 -4.10 29.03 22.72
C LEU A 42 -4.07 27.50 22.64
N SER A 43 -3.73 26.82 23.74
CA SER A 43 -3.77 25.36 23.81
C SER A 43 -5.19 24.82 23.63
N ALA A 44 -6.20 25.45 24.23
CA ALA A 44 -7.60 25.07 24.04
C ALA A 44 -8.02 25.22 22.57
N LEU A 45 -7.66 26.33 21.91
CA LEU A 45 -7.88 26.54 20.48
C LEU A 45 -7.12 25.51 19.62
N GLY A 46 -5.89 25.17 19.99
CA GLY A 46 -5.09 24.14 19.33
C GLY A 46 -5.74 22.76 19.39
N THR A 47 -6.27 22.38 20.56
CA THR A 47 -7.02 21.13 20.73
C THR A 47 -8.29 21.11 19.90
N ILE A 48 -9.06 22.20 19.89
CA ILE A 48 -10.28 22.32 19.07
C ILE A 48 -9.92 22.23 17.58
N LYS A 49 -8.89 22.94 17.13
CA LYS A 49 -8.41 22.90 15.74
C LYS A 49 -7.99 21.48 15.36
N SER A 50 -7.24 20.79 16.23
CA SER A 50 -6.83 19.41 16.00
C SER A 50 -8.03 18.47 15.85
N GLY A 51 -9.03 18.59 16.76
CA GLY A 51 -10.27 17.83 16.68
C GLY A 51 -11.05 18.09 15.39
N MET A 52 -11.18 19.36 14.98
CA MET A 52 -11.85 19.75 13.73
C MET A 52 -11.11 19.22 12.50
N THR A 53 -9.77 19.23 12.52
CA THR A 53 -8.93 18.71 11.42
C THR A 53 -9.07 17.20 11.31
N GLY A 54 -9.15 16.50 12.45
CA GLY A 54 -9.45 15.07 12.50
C GLY A 54 -10.83 14.75 11.90
N LEU A 55 -11.85 15.51 12.27
CA LEU A 55 -13.20 15.39 11.72
C LEU A 55 -13.22 15.65 10.20
N GLN A 56 -12.55 16.70 9.73
CA GLN A 56 -12.45 17.02 8.30
C GLN A 56 -11.78 15.87 7.53
N THR A 57 -10.74 15.28 8.09
CA THR A 57 -10.03 14.14 7.48
C THR A 57 -10.93 12.92 7.39
N ALA A 58 -11.64 12.58 8.47
CA ALA A 58 -12.58 11.46 8.49
C ALA A 58 -13.72 11.66 7.48
N LEU A 59 -14.28 12.87 7.40
CA LEU A 59 -15.33 13.21 6.43
C LEU A 59 -14.83 13.13 4.98
N THR A 60 -13.59 13.57 4.73
CA THR A 60 -12.97 13.46 3.39
C THR A 60 -12.74 12.00 3.00
N ALA A 61 -12.34 11.15 3.94
CA ALA A 61 -12.20 9.72 3.70
C ALA A 61 -13.56 9.07 3.41
N LEU A 62 -14.60 9.43 4.16
CA LEU A 62 -15.96 8.90 3.97
C LEU A 62 -16.55 9.32 2.62
N THR A 63 -16.43 10.60 2.25
CA THR A 63 -16.94 11.12 0.96
C THR A 63 -16.24 10.49 -0.24
N LYS A 64 -14.91 10.27 -0.15
CA LYS A 64 -14.16 9.52 -1.16
C LYS A 64 -14.61 8.05 -1.24
N GLY A 65 -14.85 7.41 -0.09
CA GLY A 65 -15.36 6.04 -0.03
C GLY A 65 -16.77 5.90 -0.61
N MET A 66 -17.66 6.89 -0.39
CA MET A 66 -19.00 6.89 -0.97
C MET A 66 -19.01 7.00 -2.50
N ALA A 67 -18.00 7.63 -3.11
CA ALA A 67 -17.86 7.69 -4.58
C ALA A 67 -17.51 6.33 -5.22
N THR A 68 -17.18 5.34 -4.39
CA THR A 68 -17.01 3.94 -4.77
C THR A 68 -18.00 3.10 -3.98
N PRO A 69 -19.23 2.91 -4.49
CA PRO A 69 -20.13 1.94 -3.91
C PRO A 69 -19.38 0.60 -3.82
N GLY A 70 -19.28 0.04 -2.62
CA GLY A 70 -18.63 -1.24 -2.40
C GLY A 70 -19.46 -2.34 -3.06
N LEU A 71 -19.24 -2.59 -4.36
CA LEU A 71 -19.86 -3.69 -5.05
C LEU A 71 -19.28 -4.99 -4.48
N LYS A 72 -20.16 -5.85 -3.98
CA LYS A 72 -19.82 -7.22 -3.66
C LYS A 72 -20.37 -8.11 -4.75
N THR A 73 -19.52 -8.96 -5.31
CA THR A 73 -19.96 -10.05 -6.17
C THR A 73 -20.54 -11.14 -5.28
N SER A 74 -21.67 -11.71 -5.69
CA SER A 74 -22.26 -12.88 -5.07
C SER A 74 -22.55 -13.88 -6.17
N THR A 75 -21.97 -15.07 -6.06
CA THR A 75 -22.25 -16.21 -6.92
C THR A 75 -22.95 -17.29 -6.09
N PRO A 76 -23.91 -18.03 -6.67
CA PRO A 76 -24.51 -19.18 -5.99
C PRO A 76 -23.44 -20.19 -5.57
N THR A 77 -23.61 -20.85 -4.42
CA THR A 77 -22.64 -21.84 -3.91
C THR A 77 -22.39 -23.01 -4.88
N GLU A 78 -23.37 -23.30 -5.74
CA GLU A 78 -23.33 -24.41 -6.72
C GLU A 78 -22.87 -23.98 -8.13
N SER A 79 -22.30 -22.78 -8.31
CA SER A 79 -21.83 -22.35 -9.63
C SER A 79 -20.47 -22.96 -9.98
N ASN A 80 -20.34 -23.49 -11.21
CA ASN A 80 -19.06 -23.96 -11.79
C ASN A 80 -18.05 -22.83 -12.10
N PHE A 81 -18.33 -21.61 -11.65
CA PHE A 81 -17.51 -20.42 -11.88
C PHE A 81 -17.49 -19.54 -10.63
N THR A 82 -16.45 -18.73 -10.51
CA THR A 82 -16.31 -17.69 -9.50
C THR A 82 -16.39 -16.32 -10.17
N ALA A 83 -16.91 -15.32 -9.45
CA ALA A 83 -16.91 -13.93 -9.92
C ALA A 83 -16.09 -13.08 -8.95
N ALA A 84 -15.05 -12.43 -9.46
CA ALA A 84 -14.26 -11.45 -8.74
C ALA A 84 -14.48 -10.07 -9.36
N LEU A 85 -14.55 -9.05 -8.52
CA LEU A 85 -14.53 -7.67 -8.96
C LEU A 85 -13.06 -7.24 -9.11
N ASP A 86 -12.67 -6.79 -10.29
CA ASP A 86 -11.39 -6.12 -10.46
C ASP A 86 -11.48 -4.72 -9.84
N THR A 87 -10.69 -4.52 -8.77
CA THR A 87 -10.62 -3.25 -8.03
C THR A 87 -9.41 -2.41 -8.44
N SER A 88 -8.66 -2.83 -9.47
CA SER A 88 -7.54 -2.08 -10.02
C SER A 88 -7.97 -0.70 -10.50
N THR A 89 -7.11 0.31 -10.32
CA THR A 89 -7.37 1.69 -10.79
C THR A 89 -7.46 1.79 -12.31
N THR A 90 -7.02 0.76 -13.03
CA THR A 90 -7.13 0.63 -14.49
C THR A 90 -8.46 0.00 -14.92
N ALA A 91 -9.15 -0.70 -14.02
CA ALA A 91 -10.44 -1.29 -14.31
C ALA A 91 -11.54 -0.21 -14.33
N GLY A 92 -12.36 -0.21 -15.38
CA GLY A 92 -13.53 0.67 -15.46
C GLY A 92 -14.49 0.42 -14.29
N LYS A 93 -15.29 1.42 -13.92
CA LYS A 93 -16.30 1.26 -12.86
C LYS A 93 -17.31 0.17 -13.25
N ALA A 94 -17.38 -0.91 -12.47
CA ALA A 94 -18.37 -1.94 -12.66
C ALA A 94 -19.77 -1.41 -12.35
N ALA A 95 -20.73 -1.70 -13.23
CA ALA A 95 -22.14 -1.36 -13.01
C ALA A 95 -22.76 -2.36 -12.02
N ALA A 96 -23.62 -1.86 -11.13
CA ALA A 96 -24.43 -2.72 -10.29
C ALA A 96 -25.54 -3.35 -11.15
N GLY A 97 -25.67 -4.68 -11.10
CA GLY A 97 -26.68 -5.41 -11.86
C GLY A 97 -26.59 -6.92 -11.67
N SER A 98 -27.64 -7.61 -12.09
CA SER A 98 -27.66 -9.07 -12.16
C SER A 98 -27.17 -9.52 -13.52
N HIS A 99 -26.13 -10.35 -13.53
CA HIS A 99 -25.57 -10.93 -14.75
C HIS A 99 -25.86 -12.44 -14.78
N GLN A 100 -26.49 -12.92 -15.84
CA GLN A 100 -26.64 -14.35 -16.10
C GLN A 100 -25.46 -14.83 -16.94
N VAL A 101 -24.76 -15.85 -16.45
CA VAL A 101 -23.60 -16.45 -17.11
C VAL A 101 -23.86 -17.94 -17.28
N GLU A 102 -23.77 -18.41 -18.52
CA GLU A 102 -23.88 -19.82 -18.89
C GLU A 102 -22.52 -20.30 -19.40
N VAL A 103 -21.95 -21.32 -18.74
CA VAL A 103 -20.68 -21.94 -19.16
C VAL A 103 -20.99 -23.11 -20.09
N LYS A 104 -20.71 -22.93 -21.39
CA LYS A 104 -20.98 -23.97 -22.41
C LYS A 104 -19.88 -25.02 -22.51
N SER A 105 -18.63 -24.60 -22.49
CA SER A 105 -17.46 -25.47 -22.52
C SER A 105 -16.30 -24.79 -21.84
N LEU A 106 -15.49 -25.56 -21.10
CA LEU A 106 -14.23 -25.07 -20.56
C LEU A 106 -13.19 -25.02 -21.68
N ALA A 107 -12.36 -23.98 -21.65
CA ALA A 107 -11.15 -23.95 -22.46
C ALA A 107 -10.20 -25.04 -21.96
N GLN A 108 -9.73 -25.90 -22.86
CA GLN A 108 -8.76 -26.94 -22.57
C GLN A 108 -7.48 -26.69 -23.34
N ASN A 109 -6.35 -27.02 -22.73
CA ASN A 109 -5.06 -26.95 -23.41
C ASN A 109 -4.93 -28.16 -24.34
N GLN A 110 -4.44 -27.92 -25.57
CA GLN A 110 -4.09 -29.00 -26.49
C GLN A 110 -2.83 -29.70 -25.98
N LYS A 111 -2.87 -31.04 -25.90
CA LYS A 111 -1.71 -31.88 -25.58
C LYS A 111 -1.44 -32.82 -26.74
N LEU A 112 -0.23 -32.77 -27.28
CA LEU A 112 0.26 -33.74 -28.26
C LEU A 112 1.32 -34.61 -27.58
N SER A 113 1.27 -35.92 -27.85
CA SER A 113 2.27 -36.87 -27.36
C SER A 113 2.93 -37.52 -28.57
N SER A 114 4.26 -37.60 -28.55
CA SER A 114 5.02 -38.32 -29.57
C SER A 114 4.92 -39.84 -29.33
N LYS A 115 5.37 -40.63 -30.31
CA LYS A 115 5.64 -42.05 -30.06
C LYS A 115 6.70 -42.21 -28.97
N ALA A 116 6.72 -43.38 -28.33
CA ALA A 116 7.74 -43.71 -27.34
C ALA A 116 9.11 -43.83 -28.00
N TYR A 117 10.11 -43.18 -27.41
CA TYR A 117 11.51 -43.25 -27.80
C TYR A 117 12.34 -43.67 -26.58
N GLU A 118 13.41 -44.40 -26.81
CA GLU A 118 14.39 -44.71 -25.75
C GLU A 118 15.04 -43.42 -25.24
N LYS A 119 15.39 -43.38 -23.95
CA LYS A 119 15.86 -42.15 -23.26
C LYS A 119 17.07 -41.47 -23.93
N GLU A 120 17.90 -42.25 -24.61
CA GLU A 120 19.12 -41.77 -25.31
C GLU A 120 18.99 -41.81 -26.83
N ALA A 121 17.79 -42.09 -27.36
CA ALA A 121 17.57 -42.09 -28.79
C ALA A 121 17.79 -40.67 -29.34
N VAL A 122 18.66 -40.57 -30.34
CA VAL A 122 18.82 -39.35 -31.14
C VAL A 122 17.64 -39.27 -32.09
N VAL A 123 16.85 -38.20 -31.98
CA VAL A 123 15.61 -38.03 -32.73
C VAL A 123 15.85 -37.14 -33.96
N GLY A 124 16.73 -37.59 -34.86
CA GLY A 124 17.05 -36.90 -36.11
C GLY A 124 17.51 -35.44 -35.97
N ASP A 125 17.67 -34.77 -37.11
CA ASP A 125 18.00 -33.35 -37.24
C ASP A 125 17.04 -32.64 -38.20
N GLY A 126 16.82 -31.35 -38.00
CA GLY A 126 15.96 -30.54 -38.87
C GLY A 126 15.24 -29.40 -38.16
N THR A 127 14.32 -28.76 -38.88
CA THR A 127 13.50 -27.66 -38.35
C THR A 127 12.10 -28.16 -37.99
N LEU A 128 11.78 -28.16 -36.70
CA LEU A 128 10.45 -28.44 -36.19
C LEU A 128 9.62 -27.14 -36.20
N THR A 129 8.52 -27.12 -36.96
CA THR A 129 7.59 -25.99 -36.96
C THR A 129 6.33 -26.35 -36.19
N ILE A 130 6.08 -25.65 -35.09
CA ILE A 130 4.92 -25.84 -34.21
C ILE A 130 3.94 -24.70 -34.43
N GLY A 131 2.75 -25.02 -34.93
CA GLY A 131 1.63 -24.07 -35.04
C GLY A 131 0.82 -24.00 -33.75
N TYR A 132 0.51 -22.79 -33.28
CA TYR A 132 -0.39 -22.54 -32.14
C TYR A 132 -1.35 -21.39 -32.50
N GLY A 133 -2.63 -21.72 -32.68
CA GLY A 133 -3.60 -20.78 -33.24
C GLY A 133 -3.17 -20.29 -34.63
N ASP A 134 -3.09 -18.96 -34.80
CA ASP A 134 -2.69 -18.31 -36.07
C ASP A 134 -1.18 -18.04 -36.19
N LYS A 135 -0.36 -18.57 -35.27
CA LYS A 135 1.09 -18.30 -35.19
C LYS A 135 1.89 -19.60 -35.27
N SER A 136 3.15 -19.48 -35.67
CA SER A 136 4.09 -20.61 -35.72
C SER A 136 5.39 -20.29 -34.97
N VAL A 137 5.96 -21.29 -34.30
CA VAL A 137 7.33 -21.27 -33.78
C VAL A 137 8.14 -22.28 -34.58
N SER A 138 9.28 -21.85 -35.11
CA SER A 138 10.26 -22.74 -35.73
C SER A 138 11.40 -22.98 -34.75
N VAL A 139 11.68 -24.24 -34.47
CA VAL A 139 12.75 -24.71 -33.58
C VAL A 139 13.73 -25.51 -34.42
N THR A 140 14.99 -25.07 -34.44
CA THR A 140 16.05 -25.81 -35.14
C THR A 140 16.65 -26.83 -34.18
N ILE A 141 16.62 -28.10 -34.57
CA ILE A 141 17.17 -29.21 -33.79
C ILE A 141 18.51 -29.60 -34.40
N GLU A 142 19.58 -29.48 -33.61
CA GLU A 142 20.93 -29.89 -34.01
C GLU A 142 21.08 -31.42 -34.05
N ALA A 143 21.98 -31.90 -34.92
CA ALA A 143 22.29 -33.32 -35.04
C ALA A 143 22.82 -33.90 -33.71
N GLY A 144 22.27 -35.03 -33.27
CA GLY A 144 22.64 -35.64 -31.99
C GLY A 144 21.86 -35.12 -30.78
N ALA A 145 20.82 -34.32 -30.97
CA ALA A 145 19.97 -33.85 -29.88
C ALA A 145 19.20 -35.01 -29.21
N THR A 146 19.27 -35.07 -27.88
CA THR A 146 18.45 -35.96 -27.06
C THR A 146 17.07 -35.34 -26.83
N LEU A 147 16.08 -36.16 -26.43
CA LEU A 147 14.73 -35.69 -26.08
C LEU A 147 14.74 -34.54 -25.07
N ALA A 148 15.63 -34.59 -24.08
CA ALA A 148 15.77 -33.53 -23.08
C ALA A 148 16.25 -32.20 -23.68
N LYS A 149 17.17 -32.25 -24.66
CA LYS A 149 17.64 -31.06 -25.36
C LYS A 149 16.54 -30.48 -26.25
N ILE A 150 15.80 -31.33 -26.96
CA ILE A 150 14.68 -30.90 -27.81
C ILE A 150 13.59 -30.21 -26.96
N ALA A 151 13.25 -30.77 -25.81
CA ALA A 151 12.28 -30.16 -24.89
C ALA A 151 12.76 -28.80 -24.36
N ALA A 152 14.04 -28.68 -23.99
CA ALA A 152 14.64 -27.42 -23.57
C ALA A 152 14.63 -26.36 -24.68
N GLU A 153 14.93 -26.77 -25.92
CA GLU A 153 14.95 -25.87 -27.08
C GLU A 153 13.54 -25.39 -27.43
N ILE A 154 12.53 -26.27 -27.36
CA ILE A 154 11.13 -25.88 -27.53
C ILE A 154 10.69 -24.92 -26.43
N ASN A 155 10.97 -25.21 -25.15
CA ASN A 155 10.62 -24.33 -24.04
C ASN A 155 11.33 -22.96 -24.13
N SER A 156 12.53 -22.92 -24.70
CA SER A 156 13.27 -21.67 -24.92
C SER A 156 12.71 -20.87 -26.10
N ALA A 157 12.46 -21.51 -27.24
CA ALA A 157 11.90 -20.87 -28.44
C ALA A 157 10.43 -20.46 -28.26
N ALA A 158 9.68 -21.21 -27.46
CA ALA A 158 8.30 -20.94 -27.11
C ALA A 158 8.14 -20.16 -25.80
N ALA A 159 9.24 -19.72 -25.18
CA ALA A 159 9.18 -18.85 -24.00
C ALA A 159 8.32 -17.63 -24.35
N SER A 160 7.22 -17.44 -23.60
CA SER A 160 6.21 -16.38 -23.81
C SER A 160 5.19 -16.60 -24.94
N LYS A 161 5.21 -17.75 -25.64
CA LYS A 161 4.31 -18.06 -26.76
C LYS A 161 3.21 -19.09 -26.43
N GLY A 162 3.16 -19.57 -25.19
CA GLY A 162 2.07 -20.43 -24.70
C GLY A 162 2.17 -21.91 -25.13
N VAL A 163 3.30 -22.33 -25.69
CA VAL A 163 3.62 -23.73 -25.97
C VAL A 163 4.71 -24.20 -25.00
N THR A 164 4.57 -25.42 -24.47
CA THR A 164 5.54 -26.03 -23.56
C THR A 164 5.74 -27.50 -23.94
N ALA A 165 6.97 -27.99 -23.85
CA ALA A 165 7.37 -29.37 -24.07
C ALA A 165 7.77 -30.07 -22.78
#